data_AF-A0A920L1E2-F1
#
_entry.id   AF-A0A920L1E2-F1
#
_cell.length_a   1.000
_cell.length_b   1.000
_cell.length_c   1.000
_cell.angle_alpha   90.00
_cell.angle_beta   90.00
_cell.angle_gamma   90.00
#
_symmetry.space_group_name_H-M   'P 1'
#
loop_
_entity.id
_entity.type
_entity.pdbx_description
1 polymer ?
#
loop_
_entity_poly.entity_id
_entity_poly.type
_entity_poly.pdbx_seq_one_letter_code
_entity_poly.pdbx_strand_id
1 'polypeptide(L)'
;MMKKQGKGAIIFTSSTAGLYGFPYRSPYSASKWAIHGLMKTLAMEAGSFGIRANAIAPGCVEGDRINGVIEREAAQKNTTSDIVRQAYKAGTSLNTFIEAKDIAAMAVFLASESAQLVSGQIIAVDGHTENPDPKI
;
A
#
# COMPACT_ATOMS: atom_id res chain seq x y z
N MET A 1 11.78 -23.50 -3.27
CA MET A 1 12.42 -23.31 -1.94
C MET A 1 11.41 -23.43 -0.80
N MET A 2 10.46 -22.49 -0.64
CA MET A 2 9.51 -22.49 0.49
C MET A 2 8.61 -23.74 0.58
N LYS A 3 8.07 -24.24 -0.55
CA LYS A 3 7.24 -25.47 -0.54
C LYS A 3 7.97 -26.69 0.03
N LYS A 4 9.26 -26.85 -0.30
CA LYS A 4 10.12 -27.91 0.24
C LYS A 4 10.41 -27.70 1.74
N GLN A 5 10.45 -26.46 2.20
CA GLN A 5 10.64 -26.10 3.60
C GLN A 5 9.37 -26.28 4.45
N GLY A 6 8.18 -26.34 3.83
CA GLY A 6 6.90 -26.49 4.53
C GLY A 6 6.45 -25.24 5.31
N LYS A 7 7.15 -24.11 5.13
CA LYS A 7 6.81 -22.82 5.72
C LYS A 7 7.33 -21.67 4.87
N GLY A 8 6.64 -20.53 4.90
CA GLY A 8 7.11 -19.31 4.26
C GLY A 8 6.15 -18.13 4.39
N ALA A 9 6.65 -16.94 4.10
CA ALA A 9 5.85 -15.72 4.02
C ALA A 9 6.23 -14.96 2.74
N ILE A 10 5.22 -14.62 1.95
CA ILE A 10 5.33 -13.79 0.75
C ILE A 10 4.63 -12.47 1.06
N ILE A 11 5.34 -11.36 0.91
CA ILE A 11 4.82 -10.02 1.20
C ILE A 11 4.90 -9.19 -0.07
N PHE A 12 3.74 -8.80 -0.58
CA PHE A 12 3.63 -7.93 -1.74
C PHE A 12 3.62 -6.47 -1.30
N THR A 13 4.35 -5.62 -2.02
CA THR A 13 4.24 -4.17 -1.87
C THR A 13 3.22 -3.63 -2.88
N SER A 14 2.02 -3.31 -2.41
CA SER A 14 0.94 -2.74 -3.21
C SER A 14 0.87 -1.21 -3.07
N SER A 15 -0.30 -0.64 -2.80
CA SER A 15 -0.62 0.76 -2.51
C SER A 15 -2.10 0.84 -2.10
N THR A 16 -2.51 1.91 -1.41
CA THR A 16 -3.93 2.29 -1.30
C THR A 16 -4.59 2.50 -2.66
N ALA A 17 -3.84 2.76 -3.74
CA ALA A 17 -4.37 2.72 -5.11
C ALA A 17 -4.81 1.32 -5.59
N GLY A 18 -4.50 0.26 -4.83
CA GLY A 18 -5.06 -1.08 -4.98
C GLY A 18 -6.42 -1.27 -4.29
N LEU A 19 -6.85 -0.29 -3.49
CA LEU A 19 -8.09 -0.29 -2.71
C LEU A 19 -9.08 0.75 -3.22
N TYR A 20 -8.57 1.87 -3.73
CA TYR A 20 -9.37 2.98 -4.24
C TYR A 20 -9.03 3.29 -5.70
N GLY A 21 -9.95 4.01 -6.37
CA GLY A 21 -9.63 4.66 -7.63
C GLY A 21 -8.77 5.90 -7.40
N PHE A 22 -7.74 6.07 -8.24
CA PHE A 22 -6.92 7.29 -8.30
C PHE A 22 -7.04 7.88 -9.71
N PRO A 23 -7.80 8.98 -9.89
CA PRO A 23 -7.87 9.70 -11.15
C PRO A 23 -6.48 10.05 -11.70
N TYR A 24 -6.35 10.10 -13.03
CA TYR A 24 -5.09 10.37 -13.75
C TYR A 24 -3.96 9.36 -13.53
N ARG A 25 -4.21 8.27 -12.80
CA ARG A 25 -3.22 7.23 -12.46
C ARG A 25 -3.73 5.83 -12.81
N SER A 26 -4.58 5.69 -13.83
CA SER A 26 -5.25 4.42 -14.16
C SER A 26 -4.30 3.23 -14.40
N PRO A 27 -3.14 3.35 -15.08
CA PRO A 27 -2.24 2.19 -15.23
C PRO A 27 -1.63 1.77 -13.89
N TYR A 28 -1.33 2.75 -13.03
CA TYR A 28 -0.82 2.49 -11.69
C TYR A 28 -1.87 1.78 -10.84
N SER A 29 -3.09 2.32 -10.76
CA SER A 29 -4.18 1.71 -10.00
C SER A 29 -4.48 0.29 -10.49
N ALA A 30 -4.63 0.09 -11.80
CA ALA A 30 -4.84 -1.24 -12.37
C ALA A 30 -3.75 -2.25 -11.96
N SER A 31 -2.47 -1.84 -12.00
CA SER A 31 -1.36 -2.70 -11.57
C SER A 31 -1.45 -3.09 -10.09
N LYS A 32 -1.92 -2.19 -9.22
CA LYS A 32 -2.03 -2.44 -7.78
C LYS A 32 -3.23 -3.32 -7.43
N TRP A 33 -4.31 -3.21 -8.18
CA TRP A 33 -5.42 -4.17 -8.11
C TRP A 33 -4.98 -5.57 -8.58
N ALA A 34 -4.19 -5.65 -9.65
CA ALA A 34 -3.65 -6.93 -10.14
C ALA A 34 -2.76 -7.63 -9.09
N ILE A 35 -1.93 -6.87 -8.36
CA ILE A 35 -1.14 -7.41 -7.24
C ILE A 35 -2.05 -8.05 -6.18
N HIS A 36 -3.20 -7.44 -5.86
CA HIS A 36 -4.13 -8.00 -4.88
C HIS A 36 -4.74 -9.32 -5.35
N GLY A 37 -5.14 -9.41 -6.62
CA GLY A 37 -5.60 -10.66 -7.22
C GLY A 37 -4.54 -11.75 -7.16
N LEU A 38 -3.31 -11.44 -7.62
CA LEU A 38 -2.18 -12.37 -7.56
C LEU A 38 -1.88 -12.86 -6.14
N MET A 39 -1.85 -11.94 -5.18
CA MET A 39 -1.58 -12.26 -3.78
C MET A 39 -2.64 -13.20 -3.21
N LYS A 40 -3.92 -12.91 -3.44
CA LYS A 40 -5.04 -13.76 -2.99
C LYS A 40 -4.96 -15.16 -3.59
N THR A 41 -4.70 -15.26 -4.90
CA THR A 41 -4.52 -16.55 -5.58
C THR A 41 -3.36 -17.34 -4.97
N LEU A 42 -2.20 -16.72 -4.74
CA LEU A 42 -1.06 -17.40 -4.13
C LEU A 42 -1.32 -17.83 -2.69
N ALA A 43 -2.08 -17.06 -1.91
CA ALA A 43 -2.49 -17.48 -0.56
C ALA A 43 -3.30 -18.79 -0.60
N MET A 44 -4.17 -18.95 -1.60
CA MET A 44 -4.96 -20.17 -1.80
C MET A 44 -4.10 -21.35 -2.29
N GLU A 45 -3.28 -21.11 -3.31
CA GLU A 45 -2.48 -22.16 -3.95
C GLU A 45 -1.32 -22.66 -3.09
N ALA A 46 -0.77 -21.81 -2.22
CA ALA A 46 0.41 -22.11 -1.42
C ALA A 46 0.10 -22.42 0.05
N GLY A 47 -1.13 -22.14 0.51
CA GLY A 47 -1.53 -22.27 1.92
C GLY A 47 -1.36 -23.68 2.49
N SER A 48 -1.70 -24.72 1.73
CA SER A 48 -1.54 -26.13 2.14
C SER A 48 -0.07 -26.54 2.35
N PHE A 49 0.89 -25.76 1.85
CA PHE A 49 2.32 -25.94 2.05
C PHE A 49 2.87 -25.11 3.23
N GLY A 50 2.00 -24.51 4.06
CA GLY A 50 2.40 -23.65 5.17
C GLY A 50 2.93 -22.27 4.74
N ILE A 51 2.62 -21.84 3.50
CA ILE A 51 3.10 -20.57 2.95
C ILE A 51 1.97 -19.53 3.01
N ARG A 52 2.27 -18.39 3.63
CA ARG A 52 1.35 -17.26 3.72
C ARG A 52 1.67 -16.25 2.63
N ALA A 53 0.64 -15.58 2.11
CA ALA A 53 0.82 -14.46 1.19
C ALA A 53 -0.05 -13.29 1.66
N ASN A 54 0.54 -12.10 1.80
CA ASN A 54 -0.18 -10.87 2.16
C ASN A 54 0.33 -9.70 1.33
N ALA A 55 -0.46 -8.63 1.23
CA ALA A 55 -0.05 -7.37 0.63
C ALA A 55 -0.07 -6.26 1.68
N ILE A 56 0.97 -5.43 1.68
CA ILE A 56 0.95 -4.14 2.37
C ILE A 56 0.48 -3.11 1.34
N ALA A 57 -0.48 -2.28 1.71
CA ALA A 57 -1.01 -1.19 0.89
C ALA A 57 -0.62 0.17 1.51
N PRO A 58 0.56 0.72 1.17
CA PRO A 58 0.98 2.03 1.68
C PRO A 58 0.08 3.16 1.20
N GLY A 59 -0.17 4.12 2.11
CA GLY A 59 -0.69 5.46 1.79
C GLY A 59 0.38 6.41 1.26
N CYS A 60 0.28 7.69 1.63
CA CYS A 60 1.27 8.72 1.30
C CYS A 60 2.54 8.54 2.15
N VAL A 61 3.52 7.79 1.63
CA VAL A 61 4.84 7.62 2.26
C VAL A 61 5.72 8.83 1.98
N GLU A 62 6.30 9.42 3.02
CA GLU A 62 7.29 10.50 2.95
C GLU A 62 8.50 10.16 2.07
N GLY A 63 8.99 11.15 1.31
CA GLY A 63 10.18 11.04 0.46
C GLY A 63 10.00 11.48 -1.00
N ASP A 64 11.06 11.35 -1.79
CA ASP A 64 11.18 11.94 -3.13
C ASP A 64 10.05 11.54 -4.08
N ARG A 65 9.58 10.29 -3.98
CA ARG A 65 8.49 9.78 -4.83
C ARG A 65 7.19 10.54 -4.62
N ILE A 66 6.79 10.79 -3.36
CA ILE A 66 5.53 11.53 -3.10
C ILE A 66 5.71 13.01 -3.42
N ASN A 67 6.89 13.59 -3.16
CA ASN A 67 7.19 14.98 -3.53
C ASN A 67 7.00 15.21 -5.03
N GLY A 68 7.53 14.33 -5.88
CA GLY A 68 7.31 14.44 -7.33
C GLY A 68 5.86 14.23 -7.77
N VAL A 69 5.03 13.46 -7.03
CA VAL A 69 3.59 13.35 -7.31
C VAL A 69 2.89 14.66 -6.98
N ILE A 70 3.17 15.22 -5.81
CA ILE A 70 2.62 16.49 -5.32
C ILE A 70 2.94 17.63 -6.31
N GLU A 71 4.19 17.73 -6.77
CA GLU A 71 4.61 18.76 -7.74
C GLU A 71 3.87 18.65 -9.07
N ARG A 72 3.74 17.44 -9.63
CA ARG A 72 3.02 17.22 -10.89
C ARG A 72 1.54 17.53 -10.75
N GLU A 73 0.94 17.17 -9.62
CA GLU A 73 -0.47 17.43 -9.35
C GLU A 73 -0.75 18.92 -9.11
N ALA A 74 0.15 19.62 -8.41
CA ALA A 74 0.08 21.06 -8.23
C ALA A 74 0.10 21.79 -9.58
N ALA A 75 0.99 21.39 -10.50
CA ALA A 75 1.04 21.92 -11.85
C ALA A 75 -0.25 21.63 -12.64
N GLN A 76 -0.83 20.43 -12.53
CA GLN A 76 -2.08 20.08 -13.21
C GLN A 76 -3.29 20.83 -12.66
N LYS A 77 -3.35 21.04 -11.34
CA LYS A 77 -4.45 21.74 -10.64
C LYS A 77 -4.25 23.26 -10.60
N ASN A 78 -3.20 23.81 -11.23
CA ASN A 78 -2.83 25.23 -11.20
C ASN A 78 -2.76 25.80 -9.77
N THR A 79 -2.12 25.06 -8.86
CA THR A 79 -1.98 25.40 -7.44
C THR A 79 -0.54 25.16 -6.95
N THR A 80 -0.29 25.27 -5.64
CA THR A 80 1.05 25.05 -5.05
C THR A 80 1.19 23.65 -4.46
N SER A 81 2.43 23.15 -4.42
CA SER A 81 2.77 21.87 -3.77
C SER A 81 2.36 21.83 -2.31
N ASP A 82 2.43 22.96 -1.60
CA ASP A 82 2.02 23.04 -0.19
C ASP A 82 0.52 22.81 -0.02
N ILE A 83 -0.31 23.42 -0.86
CA ILE A 83 -1.77 23.21 -0.81
C ILE A 83 -2.09 21.74 -1.08
N VAL A 84 -1.48 21.14 -2.11
CA VAL A 84 -1.68 19.72 -2.44
C VAL A 84 -1.22 18.81 -1.29
N ARG A 85 -0.08 19.11 -0.67
CA ARG A 85 0.44 18.35 0.46
C ARG A 85 -0.49 18.40 1.67
N GLN A 86 -1.02 19.58 2.00
CA GLN A 86 -1.98 19.72 3.10
C GLN A 86 -3.28 18.97 2.80
N ALA A 87 -3.74 19.02 1.55
CA ALA A 87 -4.94 18.30 1.13
C ALA A 87 -4.75 16.78 1.28
N TYR A 88 -3.59 16.23 0.90
CA TYR A 88 -3.27 14.81 1.11
C TYR A 88 -3.25 14.42 2.59
N LYS A 89 -2.71 15.28 3.47
CA LYS A 89 -2.75 15.03 4.92
C LYS A 89 -4.19 15.00 5.42
N ALA A 90 -4.98 16.01 5.07
CA ALA A 90 -6.39 16.12 5.44
C ALA A 90 -7.26 14.97 4.88
N GLY A 91 -6.81 14.29 3.83
CA GLY A 91 -7.45 13.09 3.27
C GLY A 91 -7.21 11.80 4.08
N THR A 92 -6.51 11.87 5.22
CA THR A 92 -6.24 10.74 6.12
C THR A 92 -6.71 11.07 7.53
N SER A 93 -7.26 10.10 8.28
CA SER A 93 -7.75 10.37 9.65
C SER A 93 -6.65 10.82 10.60
N LEU A 94 -5.43 10.29 10.44
CA LEU A 94 -4.29 10.68 11.26
C LEU A 94 -3.60 11.98 10.79
N ASN A 95 -4.11 12.62 9.74
CA ASN A 95 -3.61 13.89 9.21
C ASN A 95 -2.10 13.92 8.94
N THR A 96 -1.55 12.77 8.52
CA THR A 96 -0.10 12.59 8.41
C THR A 96 0.27 11.81 7.18
N PHE A 97 1.49 12.04 6.72
CA PHE A 97 2.15 11.09 5.85
C PHE A 97 2.80 10.02 6.74
N ILE A 98 2.90 8.82 6.21
CA ILE A 98 3.60 7.72 6.87
C ILE A 98 5.07 7.73 6.47
N GLU A 99 5.92 7.09 7.24
CA GLU A 99 7.34 6.94 6.94
C GLU A 99 7.66 5.53 6.42
N ALA A 100 8.82 5.37 5.76
CA ALA A 100 9.27 4.06 5.30
C ALA A 100 9.40 3.04 6.45
N LYS A 101 9.72 3.51 7.66
CA LYS A 101 9.82 2.67 8.87
C LYS A 101 8.49 2.03 9.26
N ASP A 102 7.35 2.68 8.98
CA ASP A 102 6.02 2.15 9.30
C ASP A 102 5.69 0.95 8.39
N ILE A 103 6.07 1.05 7.11
CA ILE A 103 5.96 -0.06 6.14
C ILE A 103 6.90 -1.20 6.53
N ALA A 104 8.15 -0.88 6.90
CA ALA A 104 9.12 -1.87 7.33
C ALA A 104 8.65 -2.63 8.58
N ALA A 105 8.09 -1.93 9.57
CA ALA A 105 7.55 -2.55 10.78
C ALA A 105 6.42 -3.55 10.45
N MET A 106 5.49 -3.18 9.56
CA MET A 106 4.44 -4.11 9.11
C MET A 106 5.00 -5.30 8.33
N ALA A 107 6.02 -5.09 7.48
CA ALA A 107 6.68 -6.18 6.76
C ALA A 107 7.36 -7.17 7.72
N VAL A 108 8.06 -6.67 8.73
CA VAL A 108 8.68 -7.49 9.78
C VAL A 108 7.62 -8.27 10.55
N PHE A 109 6.52 -7.63 10.95
CA PHE A 109 5.40 -8.32 11.60
C PHE A 109 4.84 -9.44 10.73
N LEU A 110 4.53 -9.16 9.46
CA LEU A 110 3.97 -10.16 8.54
C LEU A 110 4.94 -11.30 8.23
N ALA A 111 6.24 -11.08 8.31
CA ALA A 111 7.25 -12.12 8.16
C ALA A 111 7.44 -12.96 9.44
N SER A 112 7.05 -12.44 10.60
CA SER A 112 7.23 -13.08 11.91
C SER A 112 6.26 -14.24 12.19
N GLU A 113 6.56 -15.01 13.25
CA GLU A 113 5.68 -16.05 13.77
C GLU A 113 4.39 -15.49 14.39
N SER A 114 4.42 -14.25 14.88
CA SER A 114 3.23 -13.57 15.42
C SER A 114 2.12 -13.39 14.36
N ALA A 115 2.48 -13.44 13.07
CA ALA A 115 1.54 -13.38 11.95
C ALA A 115 1.23 -14.76 11.33
N GLN A 116 1.47 -15.87 12.05
CA GLN A 116 1.33 -17.24 11.49
C GLN A 116 -0.07 -17.60 10.97
N LEU A 117 -1.12 -16.88 11.39
CA LEU A 117 -2.49 -17.05 10.87
C LEU A 117 -2.96 -15.88 10.01
N VAL A 118 -2.06 -14.93 9.68
CA VAL A 118 -2.35 -13.83 8.78
C VAL A 118 -1.93 -14.24 7.36
N SER A 119 -2.92 -14.57 6.53
CA SER A 119 -2.74 -14.90 5.11
C SER A 119 -3.91 -14.38 4.28
N GLY A 120 -3.64 -14.07 3.02
CA GLY A 120 -4.58 -13.50 2.07
C GLY A 120 -5.02 -12.08 2.42
N GLN A 121 -4.32 -11.35 3.29
CA GLN A 121 -4.76 -10.03 3.73
C GLN A 121 -4.14 -8.92 2.88
N ILE A 122 -4.92 -7.86 2.69
CA ILE A 122 -4.44 -6.57 2.18
C ILE A 122 -4.48 -5.63 3.37
N ILE A 123 -3.30 -5.22 3.86
CA ILE A 123 -3.18 -4.43 5.08
C ILE A 123 -2.77 -3.03 4.69
N ALA A 124 -3.68 -2.08 4.85
CA ALA A 124 -3.39 -0.67 4.70
C ALA A 124 -2.47 -0.22 5.83
N VAL A 125 -1.40 0.47 5.47
CA VAL A 125 -0.56 1.22 6.40
C VAL A 125 -0.55 2.63 5.83
N ASP A 126 -1.46 3.47 6.32
CA ASP A 126 -1.80 4.73 5.66
C ASP A 126 -2.41 5.79 6.58
N GLY A 127 -2.51 5.54 7.88
CA GLY A 127 -3.21 6.44 8.81
C GLY A 127 -4.71 6.58 8.55
N HIS A 128 -5.30 5.56 7.92
CA HIS A 128 -6.69 5.50 7.42
C HIS A 128 -6.96 6.55 6.34
N THR A 129 -6.68 6.19 5.08
CA THR A 129 -7.02 7.02 3.92
C THR A 129 -8.54 7.09 3.75
N GLU A 130 -9.09 8.30 3.84
CA GLU A 130 -10.52 8.56 3.62
C GLU A 130 -10.76 9.11 2.22
N ASN A 131 -9.89 10.03 1.78
CA ASN A 131 -9.98 10.65 0.47
C ASN A 131 -8.61 10.63 -0.25
N PRO A 132 -8.42 9.71 -1.21
CA PRO A 132 -7.18 9.60 -1.98
C PRO A 132 -7.00 10.67 -3.07
N ASP A 133 -8.06 11.42 -3.42
CA ASP A 133 -8.02 12.58 -4.31
C ASP A 133 -8.72 13.78 -3.64
N PRO A 134 -8.03 14.45 -2.70
CA PRO A 134 -8.53 15.65 -2.07
C PRO A 134 -8.90 16.69 -3.14
N LYS A 135 -10.16 17.14 -3.12
CA LYS A 135 -10.59 18.26 -3.97
C LYS A 135 -9.98 19.54 -3.37
N ILE A 136 -9.18 20.20 -4.19
CA ILE A 136 -8.51 21.47 -3.92
C ILE A 136 -9.20 22.53 -4.76
#